data_AF-A0A090MSR6-F1
#
_entry.id   AF-A0A090MSR6-F1
#
_cell.length_a   1.000
_cell.length_b   1.000
_cell.length_c   1.000
_cell.angle_alpha   90.00
_cell.angle_beta   90.00
_cell.angle_gamma   90.00
#
_symmetry.space_group_name_H-M   'P 1'
#
loop_
_entity.id
_entity.type
_entity.pdbx_description
1 polymer ?
#
loop_
_entity_poly.entity_id
_entity_poly.type
_entity_poly.pdbx_seq_one_letter_code
_entity_poly.pdbx_strand_id
1 'polypeptide(L)'
;MLRRGITLGEATGWFGGLRWRYLGERPLTKDNVFRSPATSLFNGRIGYRFENGWRIQLDVLNLFDTKADQITYAYGSMLKTDNLFAMCKLGAPPAAVCSNGVMDRVLHPVEPLAVRLTLAGRF
;
A
#
# COMPACT_ATOMS: atom_id res chain seq x y z
N MET A 1 -13.61 -4.26 4.19
CA MET A 1 -12.20 -3.99 4.60
C MET A 1 -12.03 -4.40 6.06
N LEU A 2 -11.05 -5.25 6.37
CA LEU A 2 -10.84 -5.80 7.71
C LEU A 2 -9.50 -5.32 8.29
N ARG A 3 -9.47 -4.99 9.58
CA ARG A 3 -8.24 -4.73 10.33
C ARG A 3 -8.32 -5.42 11.67
N ARG A 4 -7.28 -6.18 12.00
CA ARG A 4 -7.12 -6.84 13.31
C ARG A 4 -5.75 -6.49 13.86
N GLY A 5 -5.63 -6.47 15.18
CA GLY A 5 -4.37 -6.17 15.83
C GLY A 5 -4.36 -6.77 17.23
N ILE A 6 -3.20 -7.28 17.62
CA ILE A 6 -2.93 -7.77 18.96
C ILE A 6 -1.69 -7.02 19.44
N THR A 7 -1.75 -6.51 20.67
CA THR A 7 -0.61 -5.86 21.34
C THR A 7 -0.45 -6.49 22.70
N LEU A 8 0.76 -6.89 23.01
CA LEU A 8 1.15 -7.52 24.27
C LEU A 8 2.27 -6.69 24.88
N GLY A 9 2.31 -6.59 26.20
CA GLY A 9 3.43 -5.98 26.90
C GLY A 9 3.01 -5.26 28.17
N GLU A 10 3.97 -5.14 29.06
CA GLU A 10 3.81 -4.56 30.38
C GLU A 10 4.29 -3.10 30.41
N ALA A 11 4.16 -2.45 31.58
CA ALA A 11 4.62 -1.07 31.78
C ALA A 11 6.13 -0.95 31.52
N THR A 12 6.89 -1.94 31.96
CA THR A 12 8.33 -2.13 31.75
C THR A 12 8.59 -3.53 31.20
N GLY A 13 9.73 -3.72 30.54
CA GLY A 13 10.07 -4.99 29.89
C GLY A 13 9.64 -5.06 28.43
N TRP A 14 9.42 -6.29 27.95
CA TRP A 14 9.13 -6.58 26.55
C TRP A 14 7.71 -6.15 26.19
N PHE A 15 7.57 -5.57 25.00
CA PHE A 15 6.28 -5.37 24.37
C PHE A 15 6.36 -5.72 22.89
N GLY A 16 5.22 -6.10 22.33
CA GLY A 16 5.11 -6.41 20.94
C GLY A 16 3.70 -6.18 20.43
N GLY A 17 3.55 -6.22 19.13
CA GLY A 17 2.25 -6.21 18.51
C GLY A 17 2.30 -6.70 17.08
N LEU A 18 1.22 -7.33 16.66
CA LEU A 18 1.02 -7.73 15.29
C LEU A 18 -0.26 -7.08 14.79
N ARG A 19 -0.18 -6.43 13.64
CA ARG A 19 -1.32 -5.81 12.96
C ARG A 19 -1.50 -6.45 11.60
N TRP A 20 -2.72 -6.89 11.34
CA TRP A 20 -3.15 -7.42 10.06
C TRP A 20 -4.19 -6.49 9.42
N ARG A 21 -4.02 -6.23 8.13
CA ARG A 21 -4.95 -5.46 7.30
C ARG A 21 -5.30 -6.26 6.06
N TYR A 22 -6.59 -6.45 5.83
CA TYR A 22 -7.12 -7.10 4.64
C TYR A 22 -8.05 -6.15 3.88
N LEU A 23 -7.73 -5.91 2.61
CA LEU A 23 -8.58 -5.24 1.65
C LEU A 23 -9.06 -6.30 0.67
N GLY A 24 -10.37 -6.60 0.67
CA GLY A 24 -10.94 -7.50 -0.31
C GLY A 24 -11.03 -6.85 -1.68
N GLU A 25 -11.29 -7.66 -2.70
CA GLU A 25 -11.56 -7.17 -4.04
C GLU A 25 -12.73 -6.20 -4.03
N ARG A 26 -12.61 -5.13 -4.81
CA ARG A 26 -13.66 -4.12 -4.94
C ARG A 26 -13.76 -3.62 -6.38
N PRO A 27 -14.98 -3.36 -6.87
CA PRO A 27 -15.17 -2.71 -8.16
C PRO A 27 -14.52 -1.32 -8.16
N LEU A 28 -13.77 -1.03 -9.22
CA LEU A 28 -13.18 0.27 -9.52
C LEU A 28 -14.08 1.10 -10.43
N THR A 29 -14.91 0.44 -11.25
CA THR A 29 -15.93 1.06 -12.11
C THR A 29 -17.32 0.60 -11.72
N LYS A 30 -18.35 1.40 -12.02
CA LYS A 30 -19.76 1.07 -11.74
C LYS A 30 -20.19 -0.24 -12.41
N ASP A 31 -19.65 -0.50 -13.61
CA ASP A 31 -19.96 -1.69 -14.40
C ASP A 31 -19.19 -2.94 -13.93
N ASN A 32 -18.40 -2.83 -12.86
CA ASN A 32 -17.66 -3.93 -12.23
C ASN A 32 -16.64 -4.64 -13.15
N VAL A 33 -16.36 -4.09 -14.33
CA VAL A 33 -15.36 -4.60 -15.29
C VAL A 33 -13.94 -4.52 -14.72
N PHE A 34 -13.62 -3.44 -14.00
CA PHE A 34 -12.32 -3.30 -13.35
C PHE A 34 -12.46 -3.55 -11.85
N ARG A 35 -11.66 -4.48 -11.31
CA ARG A 35 -11.60 -4.79 -9.88
C ARG A 35 -10.19 -4.58 -9.34
N SER A 36 -10.11 -4.07 -8.12
CA SER A 36 -8.86 -4.06 -7.34
C SER A 36 -8.60 -5.47 -6.80
N PRO A 37 -7.34 -5.94 -6.73
CA PRO A 37 -7.03 -7.26 -6.23
C PRO A 37 -7.19 -7.28 -4.70
N ALA A 38 -7.35 -8.46 -4.11
CA ALA A 38 -7.33 -8.56 -2.66
C ALA A 38 -5.90 -8.33 -2.13
N THR A 39 -5.75 -7.48 -1.12
CA THR A 39 -4.47 -7.14 -0.49
C THR A 39 -4.48 -7.53 0.97
N SER A 40 -3.49 -8.33 1.40
CA SER A 40 -3.30 -8.74 2.79
C SER A 40 -1.94 -8.26 3.28
N LEU A 41 -1.90 -7.47 4.35
CA LEU A 41 -0.67 -6.88 4.88
C LEU A 41 -0.51 -7.17 6.35
N PHE A 42 0.68 -7.59 6.73
CA PHE A 42 1.08 -7.89 8.10
C PHE A 42 2.21 -6.97 8.54
N ASN A 43 2.00 -6.28 9.65
CA ASN A 43 3.00 -5.41 10.27
C ASN A 43 3.28 -5.91 11.68
N GLY A 44 4.55 -6.16 11.96
CA GLY A 44 5.04 -6.58 13.27
C GLY A 44 5.69 -5.43 14.03
N ARG A 45 5.62 -5.50 15.35
CA ARG A 45 6.32 -4.60 16.27
C ARG A 45 6.86 -5.42 17.42
N ILE A 46 8.09 -5.14 17.79
CA ILE A 46 8.70 -5.63 19.03
C ILE A 46 9.52 -4.51 19.65
N GLY A 47 9.62 -4.48 20.97
CA GLY A 47 10.45 -3.52 21.65
C GLY A 47 10.59 -3.81 23.12
N TYR A 48 11.40 -2.99 23.77
CA TYR A 48 11.72 -3.08 25.19
C TYR A 48 11.61 -1.71 25.85
N ARG A 49 11.00 -1.67 27.03
CA ARG A 49 10.91 -0.49 27.90
C ARG A 49 11.77 -0.72 29.13
N PHE A 50 12.78 0.12 29.30
CA PHE A 50 13.64 0.12 30.47
C PHE A 50 13.00 0.97 31.57
N GLU A 51 13.26 0.63 32.83
CA GLU A 51 12.75 1.37 34.00
C GLU A 51 13.31 2.80 34.09
N ASN A 52 14.49 3.03 33.52
CA ASN A 52 15.15 4.33 33.43
C ASN A 52 14.51 5.29 32.39
N GLY A 53 13.31 4.98 31.89
CA GLY A 53 12.56 5.83 30.94
C GLY A 53 12.95 5.66 29.46
N TRP A 54 13.93 4.80 29.15
CA TRP A 54 14.32 4.50 27.77
C TRP A 54 13.43 3.44 27.13
N ARG A 55 13.21 3.55 25.82
CA ARG A 55 12.45 2.60 25.02
C ARG A 55 13.13 2.37 23.68
N ILE A 56 13.31 1.11 23.35
CA ILE A 56 13.74 0.66 22.02
C ILE A 56 12.56 -0.05 21.35
N GLN A 57 12.32 0.26 20.08
CA GLN A 57 11.27 -0.36 19.29
C GLN A 57 11.77 -0.66 17.88
N LEU A 58 11.43 -1.85 17.40
CA LEU A 58 11.57 -2.27 16.02
C LEU A 58 10.18 -2.49 15.43
N ASP A 59 9.84 -1.72 14.38
CA ASP A 59 8.67 -1.95 13.54
C ASP A 59 9.11 -2.63 12.24
N VAL A 60 8.46 -3.73 11.89
CA VAL A 60 8.62 -4.40 10.59
C VAL A 60 7.31 -4.22 9.81
N LEU A 61 7.38 -3.45 8.73
CA LEU A 61 6.28 -3.17 7.83
C LEU A 61 6.35 -4.13 6.64
N ASN A 62 5.19 -4.63 6.21
CA ASN A 62 5.09 -5.63 5.14
C ASN A 62 5.96 -6.88 5.40
N LEU A 63 5.68 -7.57 6.51
CA LEU A 63 6.48 -8.69 7.02
C LEU A 63 6.69 -9.83 6.01
N PHE A 64 5.72 -10.06 5.12
CA PHE A 64 5.77 -11.12 4.09
C PHE A 64 6.20 -10.60 2.72
N ASP A 65 6.69 -9.37 2.62
CA ASP A 65 7.07 -8.71 1.36
C ASP A 65 6.00 -8.88 0.27
N THR A 66 4.75 -8.68 0.65
CA THR A 66 3.61 -8.92 -0.23
C THR A 66 3.59 -7.88 -1.34
N LYS A 67 3.67 -8.33 -2.60
CA LYS A 67 3.52 -7.50 -3.79
C LYS A 67 2.04 -7.30 -4.07
N ALA A 68 1.51 -6.16 -3.64
CA ALA A 68 0.11 -5.83 -3.80
C ALA A 68 -0.08 -4.34 -4.10
N ASP A 69 -1.30 -4.00 -4.51
CA ASP A 69 -1.69 -2.62 -4.78
C ASP A 69 -2.06 -1.94 -3.46
N GLN A 70 -1.42 -0.82 -3.15
CA GLN A 70 -1.78 0.03 -2.02
C GLN A 70 -3.08 0.76 -2.32
N ILE A 71 -3.19 1.27 -3.55
CA ILE A 71 -4.38 1.92 -4.12
C ILE A 71 -4.40 1.64 -5.63
N THR A 72 -5.58 1.28 -6.15
CA THR A 72 -5.81 1.09 -7.60
C THR A 72 -6.92 2.03 -8.05
N TYR A 73 -6.77 2.65 -9.21
CA TYR A 73 -7.78 3.44 -9.90
C TYR A 73 -7.99 2.89 -11.31
N ALA A 74 -9.22 3.00 -11.82
CA ALA A 74 -9.52 2.73 -13.22
C ALA A 74 -9.76 4.08 -13.89
N TYR A 75 -8.85 4.50 -14.77
CA TYR A 75 -9.03 5.70 -15.57
C TYR A 75 -8.36 5.55 -16.93
N GLY A 76 -8.87 6.30 -17.89
CA GLY A 76 -8.34 6.31 -19.24
C GLY A 76 -7.00 7.04 -19.27
N SER A 77 -5.94 6.32 -19.61
CA SER A 77 -4.58 6.85 -19.68
C SER A 77 -3.86 6.32 -20.92
N MET A 78 -2.77 6.97 -21.29
CA MET A 78 -1.90 6.49 -22.36
C MET A 78 -0.47 6.47 -21.84
N LEU A 79 0.18 5.33 -21.93
CA LEU A 79 1.60 5.21 -21.71
C LEU A 79 2.33 5.79 -22.92
N LYS A 80 3.54 6.34 -22.71
CA LYS A 80 4.38 6.81 -23.84
C LYS A 80 4.72 5.70 -24.83
N THR A 81 4.66 4.45 -24.39
CA THR A 81 4.87 3.24 -25.19
C THR A 81 3.63 2.82 -25.98
N ASP A 82 2.45 3.39 -25.71
CA ASP A 82 1.25 3.05 -26.46
C ASP A 82 1.31 3.64 -27.86
N ASN A 83 0.99 2.83 -28.87
CA ASN A 83 0.95 3.30 -30.26
C ASN A 83 -0.06 4.45 -30.44
N LEU A 84 -1.18 4.42 -29.69
CA LEU A 84 -2.18 5.48 -29.69
C LEU A 84 -1.63 6.82 -29.19
N PHE A 85 -0.69 6.81 -28.24
CA PHE A 85 -0.04 8.03 -27.75
C PHE A 85 0.78 8.71 -28.86
N ALA A 86 1.54 7.92 -29.63
CA ALA A 86 2.31 8.42 -30.76
C ALA A 86 1.40 8.97 -31.87
N MET A 87 0.30 8.27 -32.18
CA MET A 87 -0.68 8.73 -33.17
C MET A 87 -1.41 10.01 -32.72
N CYS A 88 -1.76 10.13 -31.44
CA CYS A 88 -2.37 11.33 -30.87
C CYS A 88 -1.44 12.55 -30.93
N LYS A 89 -0.13 12.36 -30.75
CA LYS A 89 0.86 13.43 -30.94
C LYS A 89 0.94 13.93 -32.38
N LEU A 90 0.65 13.05 -33.35
CA LEU A 90 0.61 13.36 -34.79
C LEU A 90 -0.76 13.92 -35.24
N GLY A 91 -1.75 13.99 -34.35
CA GLY A 91 -3.08 14.49 -34.67
C GLY A 91 -3.91 13.60 -35.60
N ALA A 92 -3.54 12.32 -35.76
CA ALA A 92 -4.24 11.40 -36.66
C ALA A 92 -5.60 10.91 -36.12
N PRO A 93 -5.75 10.58 -34.82
CA PRO A 93 -7.04 10.18 -34.24
C PRO A 93 -7.91 11.39 -33.84
N PRO A 94 -9.24 11.21 -33.70
CA PRO A 94 -10.12 12.26 -33.18
C PRO A 94 -9.68 12.74 -31.79
N ALA A 95 -9.80 14.06 -31.54
CA ALA A 95 -9.38 14.68 -30.28
C ALA A 95 -10.04 14.04 -29.03
N ALA A 96 -11.27 13.55 -29.16
CA ALA A 96 -11.97 12.83 -28.09
C ALA A 96 -11.27 11.52 -27.68
N VAL A 97 -10.68 10.79 -28.63
CA VAL A 97 -9.93 9.55 -28.35
C VAL A 97 -8.63 9.89 -27.62
N CYS A 98 -7.96 10.96 -28.04
CA CYS A 98 -6.73 11.43 -27.43
C CYS A 98 -6.94 12.05 -26.04
N SER A 99 -8.13 12.55 -25.75
CA SER A 99 -8.51 13.06 -24.43
C SER A 99 -8.90 11.96 -23.44
N ASN A 100 -9.52 10.87 -23.92
CA ASN A 100 -10.02 9.79 -23.06
C ASN A 100 -8.95 8.72 -22.77
N GLY A 101 -8.03 8.46 -23.70
CA GLY A 101 -7.00 7.43 -23.53
C GLY A 101 -7.54 6.00 -23.48
N VAL A 102 -6.69 5.05 -23.11
CA VAL A 102 -7.03 3.62 -22.95
C VAL A 102 -7.39 3.36 -21.48
N MET A 103 -8.57 2.80 -21.24
CA MET A 103 -8.99 2.43 -19.89
C MET A 103 -8.10 1.32 -19.35
N ASP A 104 -7.33 1.62 -18.30
CA ASP A 104 -6.50 0.64 -17.61
C ASP A 104 -6.46 0.92 -16.11
N ARG A 105 -5.88 -0.03 -15.37
CA ARG A 105 -5.67 0.05 -13.94
C ARG A 105 -4.35 0.74 -13.66
N VAL A 106 -4.43 1.92 -13.07
CA VAL A 106 -3.26 2.60 -12.52
C VAL A 106 -3.18 2.32 -11.04
N LEU A 107 -2.03 1.81 -10.62
CA LEU A 107 -1.80 1.34 -9.26
C LEU A 107 -0.62 2.07 -8.63
N HIS A 108 -0.70 2.25 -7.31
CA HIS A 108 0.44 2.56 -6.47
C HIS A 108 0.84 1.28 -5.72
N PRO A 109 2.06 0.75 -5.91
CA PRO A 109 2.50 -0.45 -5.21
C PRO A 109 2.57 -0.21 -3.70
N VAL A 110 2.35 -1.27 -2.91
CA VAL A 110 2.69 -1.26 -1.49
C VAL A 110 4.21 -1.19 -1.32
N GLU A 111 4.67 -0.50 -0.28
CA GLU A 111 6.08 -0.45 0.05
C GLU A 111 6.63 -1.87 0.29
N PRO A 112 7.84 -2.20 -0.21
CA PRO A 112 8.52 -3.46 0.11
C PRO A 112 8.70 -3.63 1.62
N LEU A 113 9.16 -4.82 2.04
CA LEU A 113 9.56 -5.05 3.42
C LEU A 113 10.46 -3.91 3.94
N ALA A 114 9.98 -3.23 4.96
CA ALA A 114 10.66 -2.06 5.54
C ALA A 114 10.79 -2.21 7.04
N VAL A 115 11.96 -1.88 7.56
CA VAL A 115 12.27 -1.98 8.98
C VAL A 115 12.56 -0.60 9.52
N ARG A 116 11.94 -0.27 10.66
CA ARG A 116 12.15 0.99 11.35
C ARG A 116 12.54 0.74 12.80
N LEU A 117 13.73 1.21 13.16
CA LEU A 117 14.19 1.27 14.55
C LEU A 117 13.81 2.63 15.16
N THR A 118 13.39 2.62 16.42
CA THR A 118 13.08 3.84 17.17
C THR A 118 13.67 3.70 18.57
N LEU A 119 14.44 4.71 18.97
CA LEU A 119 14.94 4.89 20.32
C LEU A 119 14.29 6.15 20.89
N ALA A 120 13.71 6.06 22.08
CA ALA A 120 13.10 7.19 22.77
C ALA A 120 13.51 7.17 24.24
N GLY A 121 13.86 8.33 24.79
CA GLY A 121 14.12 8.52 26.22
C GLY A 121 13.13 9.53 26.78
N ARG A 122 12.55 9.24 27.94
CA ARG A 122 11.73 10.18 28.70
C ARG A 122 12.47 10.48 30.01
N PHE A 123 12.93 11.72 30.13
CA PHE A 123 13.61 12.28 31.29
C PHE A 123 12.66 13.11 32.15
#